data_AF-A0A087H4Y2-F1
#
_entry.id   AF-A0A087H4Y2-F1
#
_cell.length_a   1.000
_cell.length_b   1.000
_cell.length_c   1.000
_cell.angle_alpha   90.00
_cell.angle_beta   90.00
_cell.angle_gamma   90.00
#
_symmetry.space_group_name_H-M   'P 1'
#
loop_
_entity.id
_entity.type
_entity.pdbx_description
1 polymer ?
#
loop_
_entity_poly.entity_id
_entity_poly.type
_entity_poly.pdbx_seq_one_letter_code
_entity_poly.pdbx_strand_id
1 'polypeptide(L)'
;MALTKISLVLFLCLLGFYSQTVKSQNCGCAPNFCCSQFGYCGTTIEYCGTGCRSGPCIGSTPPSTGGGSVGSIVTQSFFNSIINQAGGGCAGKNFYTRDSFVNAANTFPNFANSVTRREVATMFAHFTHETGHFCYIEEINGASRNYCDANNRQYPCQPGKGYYGRGPIQLSWNYNYGACGQSLNLDLLRQPELVGSNPTVAFRTGLWFWMNSVRPVLNQGFGATIRAINGMECNGGNSGAVNARIKYYRDYCGQLGVDPGGNLSC
;
A
#
# COMPACT_ATOMS: atom_id res chain seq x y z
N MET A 1 -55.79 65.47 2.11
CA MET A 1 -55.63 64.45 1.05
C MET A 1 -54.70 65.08 0.01
N ALA A 2 -53.49 64.63 -0.31
CA ALA A 2 -52.86 63.33 -0.22
C ALA A 2 -51.35 63.54 0.00
N LEU A 3 -50.85 63.23 1.20
CA LEU A 3 -49.41 63.27 1.54
C LEU A 3 -48.92 61.86 1.92
N THR A 4 -49.56 60.83 1.37
CA THR A 4 -49.36 59.42 1.76
C THR A 4 -48.89 58.52 0.61
N LYS A 5 -48.60 59.04 -0.59
CA LYS A 5 -48.19 58.21 -1.74
C LYS A 5 -46.70 58.23 -2.09
N ILE A 6 -45.88 59.07 -1.46
CA ILE A 6 -44.43 59.16 -1.78
C ILE A 6 -43.58 58.28 -0.83
N SER A 7 -44.11 57.88 0.33
CA SER A 7 -43.36 57.09 1.31
C SER A 7 -43.27 55.58 0.98
N LEU A 8 -44.13 55.07 0.09
CA LEU A 8 -44.15 53.63 -0.22
C LEU A 8 -43.11 53.22 -1.28
N VAL A 9 -42.65 54.15 -2.13
CA VAL A 9 -41.70 53.84 -3.21
C VAL A 9 -40.25 53.81 -2.70
N LEU A 10 -39.92 54.62 -1.68
CA LEU A 10 -38.57 54.62 -1.09
C LEU A 10 -38.30 53.42 -0.17
N PHE A 11 -39.33 52.77 0.38
CA PHE A 11 -39.14 51.59 1.23
C PHE A 11 -38.91 50.29 0.41
N LEU A 12 -39.37 50.25 -0.84
CA LEU A 12 -39.14 49.13 -1.76
C LEU A 12 -37.74 49.16 -2.41
N CYS A 13 -37.11 50.34 -2.53
CA CYS A 13 -35.74 50.44 -3.07
C CYS A 13 -34.63 50.11 -2.05
N LEU A 14 -34.90 50.17 -0.73
CA LEU A 14 -33.92 49.82 0.31
C LEU A 14 -33.83 48.30 0.60
N LEU A 15 -34.80 47.51 0.12
CA LEU A 15 -34.72 46.04 0.18
C LEU A 15 -33.92 45.44 -1.00
N GLY A 16 -33.57 46.25 -2.01
CA GLY A 16 -32.84 45.80 -3.21
C GLY A 16 -31.32 45.63 -3.03
N PHE A 17 -30.75 46.03 -1.90
CA PHE A 17 -29.30 45.93 -1.64
C PHE A 17 -28.90 44.98 -0.51
N TYR A 18 -29.85 44.22 0.04
CA TYR A 18 -29.55 43.11 0.97
C TYR A 18 -29.80 41.75 0.32
N SER A 19 -29.30 41.55 -0.90
CA SER A 19 -28.94 40.18 -1.32
C SER A 19 -27.62 39.80 -0.65
N GLN A 20 -27.64 39.72 0.69
CA GLN A 20 -26.72 38.84 1.39
C GLN A 20 -27.04 37.45 0.85
N THR A 21 -26.17 36.94 -0.01
CA THR A 21 -26.17 35.57 -0.50
C THR A 21 -26.59 34.66 0.64
N VAL A 22 -27.78 34.08 0.51
CA VAL A 22 -28.29 33.07 1.43
C VAL A 22 -27.25 31.96 1.41
N LYS A 23 -26.41 31.95 2.44
CA LYS A 23 -25.43 30.93 2.74
C LYS A 23 -26.24 29.71 3.16
N SER A 24 -26.80 29.00 2.17
CA SER A 24 -27.43 27.70 2.39
C SER A 24 -26.47 26.87 3.23
N GLN A 25 -26.94 26.32 4.34
CA GLN A 25 -26.19 25.33 5.13
C GLN A 25 -26.33 23.91 4.52
N ASN A 26 -26.93 23.83 3.33
CA ASN A 26 -27.19 22.60 2.61
C ASN A 26 -26.58 22.68 1.20
N CYS A 27 -25.82 21.66 0.79
CA CYS A 27 -25.10 21.71 -0.48
C CYS A 27 -26.08 21.78 -1.67
N GLY A 28 -25.98 22.84 -2.47
CA GLY A 28 -26.83 23.14 -3.63
C GLY A 28 -26.20 24.23 -4.49
N CYS A 29 -24.88 24.18 -4.65
CA CYS A 29 -24.09 25.25 -5.24
C CYS A 29 -24.28 25.34 -6.75
N ALA A 30 -24.17 26.56 -7.28
CA ALA A 30 -24.12 26.81 -8.71
C ALA A 30 -22.93 26.08 -9.37
N PRO A 31 -22.98 25.81 -10.69
CA PRO A 31 -21.86 25.21 -11.41
C PRO A 31 -20.54 25.96 -11.16
N ASN A 32 -19.45 25.22 -10.93
CA ASN A 32 -18.12 25.72 -10.58
C ASN A 32 -17.92 26.29 -9.15
N PHE A 33 -18.92 26.19 -8.27
CA PHE A 33 -18.77 26.54 -6.85
C PHE A 33 -18.60 25.28 -5.99
N CYS A 34 -17.70 25.35 -5.01
CA CYS A 34 -17.46 24.30 -4.02
C CYS A 34 -18.43 24.43 -2.84
N CYS A 35 -18.88 23.32 -2.29
CA CYS A 35 -19.58 23.25 -1.01
C CYS A 35 -18.57 22.95 0.10
N SER A 36 -18.41 23.85 1.07
CA SER A 36 -17.48 23.66 2.19
C SER A 36 -17.93 22.57 3.15
N GLN A 37 -17.05 22.20 4.09
CA GLN A 37 -17.38 21.27 5.18
C GLN A 37 -18.52 21.73 6.09
N PHE A 38 -18.93 22.99 6.01
CA PHE A 38 -20.03 23.58 6.78
C PHE A 38 -21.29 23.81 5.93
N GLY A 39 -21.29 23.32 4.68
CA GLY A 39 -22.44 23.42 3.77
C GLY A 39 -22.48 24.68 2.93
N TYR A 40 -21.48 25.56 2.98
CA TYR A 40 -21.49 26.85 2.29
C TYR A 40 -20.88 26.81 0.90
N CYS A 41 -21.42 27.58 -0.03
CA CYS A 41 -20.90 27.68 -1.40
C CYS A 41 -19.83 28.78 -1.54
N GLY A 42 -18.74 28.49 -2.27
CA GLY A 42 -17.71 29.46 -2.64
C GLY A 42 -16.64 28.88 -3.55
N THR A 43 -15.74 29.72 -4.04
CA THR A 43 -14.67 29.33 -4.99
C THR A 43 -13.26 29.46 -4.40
N THR A 44 -13.13 30.02 -3.20
CA THR A 44 -11.85 30.18 -2.50
C THR A 44 -11.49 28.93 -1.71
N ILE A 45 -10.25 28.86 -1.23
CA ILE A 45 -9.71 27.68 -0.55
C ILE A 45 -10.47 27.33 0.74
N GLU A 46 -11.14 28.28 1.39
CA GLU A 46 -11.99 28.02 2.56
C GLU A 46 -13.23 27.17 2.23
N TYR A 47 -13.67 27.18 0.97
CA TYR A 47 -14.83 26.42 0.48
C TYR A 47 -14.42 25.19 -0.31
N CYS A 48 -13.40 25.35 -1.15
CA CYS A 48 -12.89 24.30 -2.01
C CYS A 48 -11.84 23.41 -1.34
N GLY A 49 -11.23 23.86 -0.25
CA GLY A 49 -10.15 23.17 0.46
C GLY A 49 -10.61 22.01 1.36
N THR A 50 -9.89 21.81 2.46
CA THR A 50 -10.12 20.72 3.41
C THR A 50 -11.58 20.59 3.83
N GLY A 51 -12.14 19.41 3.63
CA GLY A 51 -13.51 19.07 4.01
C GLY A 51 -14.59 19.55 3.03
N CYS A 52 -14.22 20.05 1.85
CA CYS A 52 -15.17 20.33 0.78
C CYS A 52 -16.03 19.09 0.44
N ARG A 53 -17.36 19.27 0.45
CA ARG A 53 -18.40 18.24 0.32
C ARG A 53 -18.82 17.97 -1.14
N SER A 54 -18.75 18.97 -2.03
CA SER A 54 -19.13 18.85 -3.45
C SER A 54 -18.62 20.04 -4.29
N GLY A 55 -18.65 19.96 -5.64
CA GLY A 55 -18.11 20.99 -6.54
C GLY A 55 -16.63 20.76 -6.91
N PRO A 56 -15.92 21.76 -7.48
CA PRO A 56 -14.51 21.63 -7.87
C PRO A 56 -13.57 21.73 -6.67
N CYS A 57 -13.74 20.85 -5.68
CA CYS A 57 -12.93 20.81 -4.47
C CYS A 57 -11.43 20.68 -4.81
N ILE A 58 -10.63 21.59 -4.26
CA ILE A 58 -9.19 21.67 -4.43
C ILE A 58 -8.55 21.05 -3.19
N GLY A 59 -7.83 19.95 -3.37
CA GLY A 59 -7.21 19.22 -2.27
C GLY A 59 -6.16 20.05 -1.51
N SER A 60 -6.56 20.70 -0.42
CA SER A 60 -5.78 20.59 0.82
C SER A 60 -6.22 19.32 1.51
N THR A 61 -5.48 18.26 1.22
CA THR A 61 -5.38 17.08 2.09
C THR A 61 -5.41 17.53 3.55
N PRO A 62 -6.17 16.85 4.43
CA PRO A 62 -5.94 16.95 5.87
C PRO A 62 -4.44 16.76 6.17
N PRO A 63 -3.93 17.07 7.36
CA PRO A 63 -2.69 16.46 7.83
C PRO A 63 -2.93 14.94 7.95
N SER A 64 -2.95 14.27 6.80
CA SER A 64 -2.93 12.84 6.65
C SER A 64 -1.46 12.46 6.66
N THR A 65 -1.12 11.59 7.57
CA THR A 65 0.12 10.85 7.61
C THR A 65 0.30 10.03 6.31
N GLY A 66 0.73 10.70 5.24
CA GLY A 66 1.40 10.14 4.06
C GLY A 66 0.68 9.03 3.28
N GLY A 67 -0.30 9.39 2.46
CA GLY A 67 -0.82 8.53 1.38
C GLY A 67 -0.56 9.16 0.01
N GLY A 68 0.67 9.04 -0.51
CA GLY A 68 0.95 9.28 -1.93
C GLY A 68 0.64 8.02 -2.75
N SER A 69 0.51 8.13 -4.08
CA SER A 69 0.44 6.93 -4.94
C SER A 69 1.63 6.01 -4.66
N VAL A 70 1.47 4.69 -4.83
CA VAL A 70 2.53 3.70 -4.54
C VAL A 70 3.87 4.12 -5.13
N GLY A 71 3.88 4.59 -6.38
CA GLY A 71 5.08 5.04 -7.07
C GLY A 71 5.71 6.34 -6.54
N SER A 72 4.94 7.18 -5.83
CA SER A 72 5.45 8.38 -5.15
C SER A 72 6.10 8.05 -3.80
N ILE A 73 5.69 6.94 -3.15
CA ILE A 73 6.33 6.45 -1.93
C ILE A 73 7.57 5.62 -2.29
N VAL A 74 7.42 4.64 -3.17
CA VAL A 74 8.52 3.81 -3.67
C VAL A 74 9.14 4.51 -4.87
N THR A 75 10.01 5.48 -4.61
CA THR A 75 10.77 6.18 -5.65
C THR A 75 11.86 5.27 -6.24
N GLN A 76 12.41 5.64 -7.40
CA GLN A 76 13.57 4.93 -7.96
C GLN A 76 14.78 4.99 -7.02
N SER A 77 14.98 6.12 -6.33
CA SER A 77 16.07 6.27 -5.37
C SER A 77 15.92 5.34 -4.16
N PHE A 78 14.72 5.22 -3.60
CA PHE A 78 14.45 4.28 -2.50
C PHE A 78 14.61 2.83 -2.95
N PHE A 79 14.11 2.45 -4.12
CA PHE A 79 14.31 1.09 -4.63
C PHE A 79 15.80 0.79 -4.86
N ASN A 80 16.53 1.75 -5.46
CA ASN A 80 17.97 1.62 -5.73
C ASN A 80 18.81 1.57 -4.46
N SER A 81 18.42 2.26 -3.37
CA SER A 81 19.15 2.20 -2.09
C SER A 81 19.15 0.80 -1.49
N ILE A 82 18.17 -0.05 -1.86
CA ILE A 82 18.07 -1.45 -1.44
C ILE A 82 18.85 -2.34 -2.41
N ILE A 83 18.44 -2.39 -3.69
CA ILE A 83 18.96 -3.38 -4.65
C ILE A 83 20.45 -3.18 -4.97
N ASN A 84 21.00 -1.97 -4.78
CA ASN A 84 22.42 -1.74 -4.99
C ASN A 84 23.31 -2.31 -3.88
N GLN A 85 22.74 -2.71 -2.73
CA GLN A 85 23.46 -3.41 -1.67
C GLN A 85 23.75 -4.87 -2.06
N ALA A 86 22.98 -5.44 -3.00
CA ALA A 86 23.26 -6.76 -3.54
C ALA A 86 24.53 -6.76 -4.42
N GLY A 87 25.34 -7.82 -4.27
CA GLY A 87 26.55 -8.01 -5.05
C GLY A 87 26.29 -8.06 -6.56
N GLY A 88 27.29 -7.68 -7.37
CA GLY A 88 27.14 -7.56 -8.82
C GLY A 88 26.69 -8.86 -9.53
N GLY A 89 27.02 -10.03 -8.99
CA GLY A 89 26.63 -11.34 -9.54
C GLY A 89 25.25 -11.85 -9.11
N CYS A 90 24.49 -11.08 -8.34
CA CYS A 90 23.18 -11.50 -7.87
C CYS A 90 22.14 -11.53 -9.03
N ALA A 91 21.54 -12.69 -9.26
CA ALA A 91 20.54 -12.89 -10.32
C ALA A 91 19.36 -11.90 -10.21
N GLY A 92 18.93 -11.60 -8.99
CA GLY A 92 17.79 -10.72 -8.74
C GLY A 92 18.00 -9.26 -9.18
N LYS A 93 19.25 -8.80 -9.39
CA LYS A 93 19.54 -7.43 -9.90
C LYS A 93 18.98 -7.19 -11.30
N ASN A 94 18.90 -8.23 -12.12
CA ASN A 94 18.35 -8.14 -13.48
C ASN A 94 16.87 -8.54 -13.54
N PHE A 95 16.26 -8.87 -12.40
CA PHE A 95 14.89 -9.36 -12.30
C PHE A 95 13.98 -8.36 -11.59
N TYR A 96 14.32 -7.97 -10.37
CA TYR A 96 13.50 -7.07 -9.57
C TYR A 96 13.69 -5.61 -10.01
N THR A 97 12.60 -4.97 -10.42
CA THR A 97 12.59 -3.55 -10.78
C THR A 97 11.52 -2.81 -10.00
N ARG A 98 11.74 -1.52 -9.74
CA ARG A 98 10.71 -0.64 -9.19
C ARG A 98 9.40 -0.74 -9.98
N ASP A 99 9.48 -0.70 -11.30
CA ASP A 99 8.30 -0.69 -12.15
C ASP A 99 7.53 -2.00 -12.06
N SER A 100 8.21 -3.15 -11.96
CA SER A 100 7.52 -4.43 -11.70
C SER A 100 6.78 -4.44 -10.35
N PHE A 101 7.34 -3.81 -9.30
CA PHE A 101 6.65 -3.64 -8.02
C PHE A 101 5.43 -2.71 -8.16
N VAL A 102 5.59 -1.54 -8.78
CA VAL A 102 4.49 -0.56 -8.96
C VAL A 102 3.37 -1.16 -9.81
N ASN A 103 3.71 -1.85 -10.90
CA ASN A 103 2.75 -2.54 -11.77
C ASN A 103 1.99 -3.63 -10.99
N ALA A 104 2.69 -4.42 -10.18
CA ALA A 104 2.06 -5.41 -9.32
C ALA A 104 1.13 -4.75 -8.28
N ALA A 105 1.60 -3.72 -7.58
CA ALA A 105 0.85 -3.01 -6.55
C ALA A 105 -0.44 -2.38 -7.08
N ASN A 106 -0.42 -1.85 -8.31
CA ASN A 106 -1.60 -1.30 -8.97
C ASN A 106 -2.67 -2.36 -9.28
N THR A 107 -2.34 -3.66 -9.25
CA THR A 107 -3.34 -4.76 -9.33
C THR A 107 -4.01 -5.08 -7.99
N PHE A 108 -3.62 -4.42 -6.90
CA PHE A 108 -4.22 -4.55 -5.57
C PHE A 108 -4.79 -3.19 -5.11
N PRO A 109 -6.01 -2.80 -5.54
CA PRO A 109 -6.57 -1.47 -5.24
C PRO A 109 -6.62 -1.15 -3.74
N ASN A 110 -6.96 -2.13 -2.90
CA ASN A 110 -6.97 -1.95 -1.44
C ASN A 110 -5.59 -1.60 -0.89
N PHE A 111 -4.52 -2.14 -1.47
CA PHE A 111 -3.16 -1.75 -1.14
C PHE A 111 -2.84 -0.37 -1.74
N ALA A 112 -2.98 -0.22 -3.05
CA ALA A 112 -2.57 0.98 -3.77
C ALA A 112 -3.23 2.27 -3.27
N ASN A 113 -4.50 2.19 -2.83
CA ASN A 113 -5.27 3.35 -2.39
C ASN A 113 -5.03 3.74 -0.92
N SER A 114 -4.43 2.87 -0.11
CA SER A 114 -4.32 3.10 1.35
C SER A 114 -2.96 2.77 1.94
N VAL A 115 -2.00 2.36 1.10
CA VAL A 115 -0.64 2.08 1.56
C VAL A 115 -0.01 3.34 2.15
N THR A 116 0.65 3.16 3.29
CA THR A 116 1.39 4.23 3.96
C THR A 116 2.89 4.05 3.78
N ARG A 117 3.66 5.13 4.00
CA ARG A 117 5.14 5.04 4.03
C ARG A 117 5.65 4.00 5.02
N ARG A 118 5.00 3.89 6.19
CA ARG A 118 5.35 2.89 7.21
C ARG A 118 5.09 1.47 6.70
N GLU A 119 3.94 1.22 6.07
CA GLU A 119 3.62 -0.09 5.49
C GLU A 119 4.62 -0.50 4.40
N VAL A 120 5.03 0.45 3.53
CA VAL A 120 6.11 0.21 2.55
C VAL A 120 7.43 -0.14 3.26
N ALA A 121 7.84 0.62 4.27
CA ALA A 121 9.05 0.32 5.03
C ALA A 121 9.00 -1.09 5.66
N THR A 122 7.87 -1.46 6.27
CA THR A 122 7.65 -2.79 6.86
C THR A 122 7.76 -3.88 5.78
N MET A 123 7.11 -3.70 4.63
CA MET A 123 7.12 -4.67 3.53
C MET A 123 8.52 -4.86 2.94
N PHE A 124 9.19 -3.77 2.59
CA PHE A 124 10.51 -3.84 1.98
C PHE A 124 11.58 -4.35 2.94
N ALA A 125 11.44 -4.13 4.26
CA ALA A 125 12.32 -4.72 5.25
C ALA A 125 12.25 -6.26 5.26
N HIS A 126 11.04 -6.81 5.16
CA HIS A 126 10.86 -8.24 5.03
C HIS A 126 11.35 -8.75 3.68
N PHE A 127 11.00 -8.08 2.57
CA PHE A 127 11.48 -8.50 1.25
C PHE A 127 13.01 -8.51 1.17
N THR A 128 13.65 -7.51 1.78
CA THR A 128 15.11 -7.43 1.86
C THR A 128 15.69 -8.61 2.62
N HIS A 129 15.09 -8.98 3.75
CA HIS A 129 15.53 -10.13 4.53
C HIS A 129 15.38 -11.45 3.75
N GLU A 130 14.19 -11.69 3.17
CA GLU A 130 13.90 -12.94 2.45
C GLU A 130 14.78 -13.14 1.21
N THR A 131 15.17 -12.05 0.55
CA THR A 131 15.87 -12.11 -0.74
C THR A 131 17.34 -11.71 -0.68
N GLY A 132 17.83 -11.27 0.47
CA GLY A 132 19.17 -10.68 0.61
C GLY A 132 19.34 -9.43 -0.25
N HIS A 133 18.52 -8.40 -0.01
CA HIS A 133 18.49 -7.15 -0.80
C HIS A 133 18.15 -7.37 -2.28
N PHE A 134 17.15 -8.21 -2.55
CA PHE A 134 16.76 -8.61 -3.90
C PHE A 134 17.87 -9.36 -4.66
N CYS A 135 18.78 -10.04 -3.95
CA CYS A 135 19.80 -10.87 -4.60
C CYS A 135 19.22 -12.17 -5.16
N TYR A 136 18.37 -12.83 -4.38
CA TYR A 136 17.82 -14.15 -4.68
C TYR A 136 16.38 -14.07 -5.19
N ILE A 137 16.12 -14.78 -6.28
CA ILE A 137 14.77 -14.96 -6.84
C ILE A 137 14.16 -16.24 -6.28
N GLU A 138 14.95 -17.31 -6.26
CA GLU A 138 14.60 -18.63 -5.75
C GLU A 138 15.41 -18.94 -4.49
N GLU A 139 14.84 -19.78 -3.63
CA GLU A 139 15.51 -20.32 -2.45
C GLU A 139 16.80 -21.05 -2.84
N ILE A 140 17.87 -20.81 -2.08
CA ILE A 140 19.14 -21.50 -2.25
C ILE A 140 18.93 -23.00 -2.02
N ASN A 141 19.24 -23.81 -3.04
CA ASN A 141 19.00 -25.26 -3.05
C ASN A 141 17.50 -25.63 -2.91
N GLY A 142 16.57 -24.73 -3.26
CA GLY A 142 15.13 -25.01 -3.15
C GLY A 142 14.68 -26.23 -3.96
N ALA A 143 15.25 -26.44 -5.15
CA ALA A 143 14.93 -27.57 -6.02
C ALA A 143 15.26 -28.95 -5.41
N SER A 144 16.12 -29.03 -4.39
CA SER A 144 16.40 -30.28 -3.68
C SER A 144 15.45 -30.55 -2.50
N ARG A 145 14.50 -29.64 -2.22
CA ARG A 145 13.51 -29.75 -1.14
C ARG A 145 12.12 -30.05 -1.69
N ASN A 146 11.32 -30.80 -0.92
CA ASN A 146 10.04 -31.31 -1.39
C ASN A 146 8.94 -30.21 -1.45
N TYR A 147 8.82 -29.38 -0.40
CA TYR A 147 7.77 -28.34 -0.24
C TYR A 147 6.38 -28.75 -0.74
N CYS A 148 6.05 -30.03 -0.59
CA CYS A 148 4.81 -30.63 -1.06
C CYS A 148 4.20 -31.33 0.15
N ASP A 149 3.07 -30.80 0.61
CA ASP A 149 2.18 -31.52 1.49
C ASP A 149 1.26 -32.39 0.62
N ALA A 150 1.61 -33.66 0.49
CA ALA A 150 0.84 -34.64 -0.27
C ALA A 150 -0.55 -34.93 0.32
N ASN A 151 -0.79 -34.54 1.58
CA ASN A 151 -2.11 -34.71 2.21
C ASN A 151 -3.07 -33.57 1.87
N ASN A 152 -2.58 -32.46 1.30
CA ASN A 152 -3.43 -31.35 0.91
C ASN A 152 -4.24 -31.67 -0.36
N ARG A 153 -5.51 -32.03 -0.17
CA ARG A 153 -6.42 -32.40 -1.28
C ARG A 153 -6.96 -31.21 -2.06
N GLN A 154 -6.99 -30.02 -1.46
CA GLN A 154 -7.45 -28.80 -2.14
C GLN A 154 -6.44 -28.31 -3.17
N TYR A 155 -5.14 -28.42 -2.84
CA TYR A 155 -4.04 -27.98 -3.68
C TYR A 155 -3.03 -29.12 -3.88
N PRO A 156 -3.39 -30.16 -4.66
CA PRO A 156 -2.53 -31.32 -4.84
C PRO A 156 -1.24 -30.95 -5.58
N CYS A 157 -0.13 -31.53 -5.12
CA CYS A 157 1.17 -31.35 -5.77
C CYS A 157 1.14 -31.90 -7.20
N GLN A 158 1.65 -31.12 -8.14
CA GLN A 158 1.70 -31.50 -9.54
C GLN A 158 2.98 -32.29 -9.84
N PRO A 159 2.91 -33.38 -10.64
CA PRO A 159 4.09 -34.15 -11.01
C PRO A 159 5.18 -33.27 -11.64
N GLY A 160 6.42 -33.45 -11.17
CA GLY A 160 7.59 -32.71 -11.68
C GLY A 160 7.65 -31.23 -11.27
N LYS A 161 6.78 -30.77 -10.35
CA LYS A 161 6.77 -29.39 -9.87
C LYS A 161 7.26 -29.28 -8.43
N GLY A 162 8.04 -28.23 -8.17
CA GLY A 162 8.57 -27.89 -6.85
C GLY A 162 8.05 -26.55 -6.36
N TYR A 163 7.60 -26.52 -5.10
CA TYR A 163 7.01 -25.34 -4.45
C TYR A 163 7.93 -24.70 -3.41
N TYR A 164 9.23 -24.73 -3.68
CA TYR A 164 10.24 -24.04 -2.87
C TYR A 164 10.11 -22.51 -2.97
N GLY A 165 10.82 -21.80 -2.10
CA GLY A 165 10.72 -20.35 -1.97
C GLY A 165 10.99 -19.63 -3.29
N ARG A 166 10.06 -18.77 -3.71
CA ARG A 166 10.26 -17.85 -4.85
C ARG A 166 9.71 -16.46 -4.59
N GLY A 167 10.32 -15.48 -5.25
CA GLY A 167 9.89 -14.09 -5.21
C GLY A 167 10.23 -13.38 -3.90
N PRO A 168 9.68 -12.15 -3.70
CA PRO A 168 10.10 -11.24 -2.65
C PRO A 168 9.71 -11.69 -1.23
N ILE A 169 8.76 -12.61 -1.09
CA ILE A 169 8.36 -13.19 0.20
C ILE A 169 8.75 -14.67 0.33
N GLN A 170 9.50 -15.20 -0.64
CA GLN A 170 9.84 -16.63 -0.71
C GLN A 170 8.62 -17.55 -0.56
N LEU A 171 7.58 -17.30 -1.37
CA LEU A 171 6.35 -18.10 -1.37
C LEU A 171 6.71 -19.59 -1.48
N SER A 172 6.25 -20.39 -0.53
CA SER A 172 6.63 -21.79 -0.37
C SER A 172 5.41 -22.65 -0.08
N TRP A 173 5.47 -23.93 -0.43
CA TRP A 173 4.43 -24.96 -0.28
C TRP A 173 3.28 -24.91 -1.30
N ASN A 174 2.86 -26.11 -1.75
CA ASN A 174 1.76 -26.32 -2.70
C ASN A 174 0.47 -25.57 -2.33
N TYR A 175 0.10 -25.57 -1.05
CA TYR A 175 -1.13 -24.90 -0.60
C TYR A 175 -1.08 -23.38 -0.73
N ASN A 176 0.09 -22.77 -0.56
CA ASN A 176 0.26 -21.33 -0.76
C ASN A 176 0.30 -20.98 -2.24
N TYR A 177 1.02 -21.76 -3.06
CA TYR A 177 1.01 -21.58 -4.52
C TYR A 177 -0.40 -21.74 -5.09
N GLY A 178 -1.16 -22.73 -4.64
CA GLY A 178 -2.55 -22.94 -5.06
C GLY A 178 -3.48 -21.80 -4.67
N ALA A 179 -3.47 -21.40 -3.39
CA ALA A 179 -4.31 -20.30 -2.93
C ALA A 179 -3.95 -18.96 -3.58
N CYS A 180 -2.65 -18.67 -3.72
CA CYS A 180 -2.15 -17.47 -4.39
C CYS A 180 -2.52 -17.47 -5.87
N GLY A 181 -2.29 -18.58 -6.56
CA GLY A 181 -2.63 -18.74 -7.97
C GLY A 181 -4.12 -18.53 -8.24
N GLN A 182 -4.97 -19.16 -7.44
CA GLN A 182 -6.42 -18.97 -7.52
C GLN A 182 -6.81 -17.50 -7.35
N SER A 183 -6.27 -16.82 -6.34
CA SER A 183 -6.58 -15.41 -6.08
C SER A 183 -6.08 -14.46 -7.19
N LEU A 184 -4.97 -14.81 -7.86
CA LEU A 184 -4.37 -13.98 -8.91
C LEU A 184 -4.82 -14.35 -10.33
N ASN A 185 -5.67 -15.38 -10.45
CA ASN A 185 -6.05 -16.01 -11.71
C ASN A 185 -4.83 -16.50 -12.52
N LEU A 186 -3.93 -17.23 -11.85
CA LEU A 186 -2.73 -17.85 -12.39
C LEU A 186 -2.66 -19.32 -11.97
N ASP A 187 -2.35 -20.25 -12.87
CA ASP A 187 -2.17 -21.66 -12.50
C ASP A 187 -0.78 -21.91 -11.89
N LEU A 188 -0.56 -21.37 -10.68
CA LEU A 188 0.71 -21.49 -9.96
C LEU A 188 0.94 -22.90 -9.37
N LEU A 189 -0.06 -23.77 -9.38
CA LEU A 189 0.14 -25.19 -9.02
C LEU A 189 0.85 -25.94 -10.14
N ARG A 190 0.44 -25.73 -11.40
CA ARG A 190 1.08 -26.34 -12.56
C ARG A 190 2.25 -25.52 -13.11
N GLN A 191 2.31 -24.24 -12.81
CA GLN A 191 3.37 -23.33 -13.29
C GLN A 191 3.97 -22.49 -12.15
N PRO A 192 4.49 -23.10 -11.06
CA PRO A 192 5.12 -22.37 -9.96
C PRO A 192 6.33 -21.53 -10.40
N GLU A 193 7.01 -21.93 -11.48
CA GLU A 193 8.13 -21.21 -12.11
C GLU A 193 7.78 -19.80 -12.60
N LEU A 194 6.49 -19.47 -12.79
CA LEU A 194 6.06 -18.11 -13.15
C LEU A 194 6.49 -17.09 -12.10
N VAL A 195 6.54 -17.48 -10.82
CA VAL A 195 7.00 -16.63 -9.72
C VAL A 195 8.49 -16.32 -9.83
N GLY A 196 9.28 -17.24 -10.40
CA GLY A 196 10.73 -17.07 -10.59
C GLY A 196 11.14 -16.47 -11.94
N SER A 197 10.21 -16.36 -12.89
CA SER A 197 10.50 -15.94 -14.27
C SER A 197 9.80 -14.65 -14.70
N ASN A 198 8.77 -14.19 -13.98
CA ASN A 198 8.10 -12.92 -14.24
C ASN A 198 8.14 -12.03 -12.98
N PRO A 199 8.84 -10.88 -13.02
CA PRO A 199 9.03 -10.05 -11.82
C PRO A 199 7.74 -9.38 -11.34
N THR A 200 6.80 -9.09 -12.25
CA THR A 200 5.47 -8.58 -11.84
C THR A 200 4.68 -9.68 -11.14
N VAL A 201 4.73 -10.92 -11.62
CA VAL A 201 4.10 -12.06 -10.92
C VAL A 201 4.75 -12.28 -9.56
N ALA A 202 6.08 -12.21 -9.45
CA ALA A 202 6.79 -12.30 -8.18
C ALA A 202 6.30 -11.26 -7.16
N PHE A 203 6.18 -10.00 -7.56
CA PHE A 203 5.64 -8.98 -6.66
C PHE A 203 4.15 -9.17 -6.37
N ARG A 204 3.34 -9.66 -7.32
CA ARG A 204 1.93 -9.99 -7.06
C ARG A 204 1.79 -11.10 -6.03
N THR A 205 2.66 -12.12 -6.03
CA THR A 205 2.61 -13.16 -4.99
C THR A 205 3.03 -12.62 -3.61
N GLY A 206 4.03 -11.75 -3.56
CA GLY A 206 4.42 -11.03 -2.34
C GLY A 206 3.30 -10.16 -1.77
N LEU A 207 2.62 -9.40 -2.64
CA LEU A 207 1.47 -8.58 -2.26
C LEU A 207 0.26 -9.41 -1.83
N TRP A 208 0.01 -10.54 -2.50
CA TRP A 208 -1.04 -11.48 -2.08
C TRP A 208 -0.77 -11.97 -0.66
N PHE A 209 0.43 -12.46 -0.36
CA PHE A 209 0.76 -12.91 0.99
C PHE A 209 0.66 -11.76 2.00
N TRP A 210 1.17 -10.58 1.64
CA TRP A 210 1.10 -9.40 2.49
C TRP A 210 -0.33 -9.05 2.88
N MET A 211 -1.23 -8.94 1.89
CA MET A 211 -2.60 -8.54 2.10
C MET A 211 -3.41 -9.55 2.94
N ASN A 212 -3.10 -10.83 2.82
CA ASN A 212 -3.82 -11.90 3.50
C ASN A 212 -3.25 -12.22 4.90
N SER A 213 -1.93 -12.17 5.08
CA SER A 213 -1.26 -12.68 6.28
C SER A 213 -0.64 -11.58 7.14
N VAL A 214 -0.14 -10.49 6.54
CA VAL A 214 0.68 -9.51 7.26
C VAL A 214 -0.07 -8.22 7.56
N ARG A 215 -0.78 -7.67 6.58
CA ARG A 215 -1.54 -6.43 6.73
C ARG A 215 -2.57 -6.48 7.88
N PRO A 216 -3.29 -7.59 8.13
CA PRO A 216 -4.23 -7.70 9.25
C PRO A 216 -3.60 -7.50 10.63
N VAL A 217 -2.28 -7.72 10.78
CA VAL A 217 -1.55 -7.56 12.05
C VAL A 217 -0.66 -6.32 12.10
N LEU A 218 -0.67 -5.49 11.05
CA LEU A 218 0.22 -4.33 10.93
C LEU A 218 0.05 -3.32 12.08
N ASN A 219 -1.17 -3.17 12.60
CA ASN A 219 -1.48 -2.29 13.73
C ASN A 219 -0.92 -2.78 15.08
N GLN A 220 -0.46 -4.04 15.16
CA GLN A 220 0.14 -4.61 16.37
C GLN A 220 1.65 -4.28 16.49
N GLY A 221 2.27 -3.84 15.39
CA GLY A 221 3.69 -3.47 15.32
C GLY A 221 4.53 -4.40 14.45
N PHE A 222 5.77 -4.00 14.17
CA PHE A 222 6.68 -4.73 13.27
C PHE A 222 7.02 -6.14 13.78
N GLY A 223 7.05 -6.37 15.09
CA GLY A 223 7.23 -7.71 15.67
C GLY A 223 6.11 -8.68 15.30
N ALA A 224 4.87 -8.19 15.20
CA ALA A 224 3.74 -9.01 14.78
C ALA A 224 3.83 -9.39 13.29
N THR A 225 4.39 -8.52 12.44
CA THR A 225 4.60 -8.82 11.02
C THR A 225 5.72 -9.84 10.82
N ILE A 226 6.78 -9.82 11.65
CA ILE A 226 7.76 -10.92 11.69
C ILE A 226 7.07 -12.23 12.04
N ARG A 227 6.25 -12.25 13.10
CA ARG A 227 5.54 -13.45 13.54
C ARG A 227 4.59 -14.01 12.48
N ALA A 228 3.91 -13.13 11.73
CA ALA A 228 3.02 -13.51 10.65
C ALA A 228 3.75 -14.11 9.44
N ILE A 229 5.00 -13.71 9.19
CA ILE A 229 5.83 -14.24 8.10
C ILE A 229 6.51 -15.54 8.52
N ASN A 230 7.20 -15.53 9.66
CA ASN A 230 7.94 -16.65 10.17
C ASN A 230 7.98 -16.66 11.71
N GLY A 231 6.91 -17.15 12.32
CA GLY A 231 6.77 -17.23 13.78
C GLY A 231 7.86 -18.04 14.49
N MET A 232 8.61 -18.89 13.77
CA MET A 232 9.73 -19.65 14.33
C MET A 232 10.95 -18.78 14.66
N GLU A 233 11.06 -17.57 14.10
CA GLU A 233 12.14 -16.64 14.45
C GLU A 233 11.92 -15.95 15.81
N CYS A 234 10.65 -15.84 16.22
CA CYS A 234 10.25 -15.14 17.43
C CYS A 234 10.55 -15.95 18.72
N ASN A 235 10.40 -15.29 19.87
CA ASN A 235 10.57 -15.87 21.21
C ASN A 235 11.96 -16.51 21.40
N GLY A 236 12.98 -15.93 20.76
CA GLY A 236 14.36 -16.42 20.81
C GLY A 236 14.71 -17.53 19.80
N GLY A 237 13.80 -17.92 18.91
CA GLY A 237 14.07 -18.97 17.92
C GLY A 237 15.14 -18.58 16.90
N ASN A 238 15.17 -17.33 16.44
CA ASN A 238 16.26 -16.78 15.63
C ASN A 238 16.40 -15.27 15.82
N SER A 239 16.95 -14.85 16.96
CA SER A 239 17.17 -13.44 17.28
C SER A 239 18.02 -12.69 16.25
N GLY A 240 18.93 -13.40 15.55
CA GLY A 240 19.73 -12.81 14.48
C GLY A 240 18.88 -12.35 13.30
N ALA A 241 17.94 -13.19 12.86
CA ALA A 241 17.01 -12.86 11.78
C ALA A 241 16.05 -11.73 12.17
N VAL A 242 15.47 -11.80 13.38
CA VAL A 242 14.61 -10.74 13.94
C VAL A 242 15.35 -9.39 13.94
N ASN A 243 16.57 -9.36 14.48
CA ASN A 243 17.37 -8.13 14.55
C ASN A 243 17.74 -7.58 13.16
N ALA A 244 18.01 -8.46 12.19
CA ALA A 244 18.25 -8.05 10.80
C ALA A 244 17.02 -7.38 10.19
N ARG A 245 15.82 -7.97 10.33
CA ARG A 245 14.55 -7.39 9.88
C ARG A 245 14.30 -6.02 10.51
N ILE A 246 14.52 -5.88 11.82
CA ILE A 246 14.35 -4.61 12.55
C ILE A 246 15.32 -3.54 12.02
N LYS A 247 16.58 -3.93 11.73
CA LYS A 247 17.57 -3.01 11.17
C LYS A 247 17.14 -2.46 9.81
N TYR A 248 16.68 -3.32 8.90
CA TYR A 248 16.15 -2.88 7.60
C TYR A 248 14.92 -1.98 7.77
N TYR A 249 14.00 -2.34 8.66
CA TYR A 249 12.80 -1.55 8.91
C TYR A 249 13.10 -0.15 9.42
N ARG A 250 14.03 -0.01 10.37
CA ARG A 250 14.44 1.31 10.88
C ARG A 250 15.11 2.16 9.80
N ASP A 251 15.99 1.56 9.01
CA ASP A 251 16.64 2.24 7.88
C ASP A 251 15.59 2.75 6.88
N TYR A 252 14.64 1.91 6.46
CA TYR A 252 13.63 2.28 5.47
C TYR A 252 12.61 3.28 6.01
N CYS A 253 12.26 3.19 7.30
CA CYS A 253 11.49 4.25 7.97
C CYS A 253 12.22 5.60 7.93
N GLY A 254 13.53 5.61 8.17
CA GLY A 254 14.37 6.80 8.06
C GLY A 254 14.39 7.39 6.64
N GLN A 255 14.61 6.54 5.64
CA GLN A 255 14.62 6.95 4.22
C GLN A 255 13.25 7.49 3.75
N LEU A 256 12.15 6.95 4.28
CA LEU A 256 10.80 7.38 3.95
C LEU A 256 10.25 8.47 4.88
N GLY A 257 11.05 8.96 5.84
CA GLY A 257 10.67 10.04 6.74
C GLY A 257 9.46 9.71 7.62
N VAL A 258 9.39 8.48 8.15
CA VAL A 258 8.30 8.03 9.02
C VAL A 258 8.85 7.42 10.31
N ASP A 259 8.17 7.68 11.43
CA ASP A 259 8.51 7.07 12.70
C ASP A 259 8.24 5.55 12.68
N PRO A 260 9.18 4.69 13.13
CA PRO A 260 9.02 3.23 13.10
C PRO A 260 7.99 2.71 14.11
N GLY A 261 7.60 3.50 15.11
CA GLY A 261 6.72 3.07 16.19
C GLY A 261 7.37 2.10 17.17
N GLY A 262 6.55 1.60 18.12
CA GLY A 262 6.94 0.59 19.10
C GLY A 262 6.74 -0.85 18.60
N ASN A 263 6.87 -1.82 19.51
CA ASN A 263 6.63 -3.26 19.26
C ASN A 263 7.41 -3.80 18.06
N LEU A 264 8.71 -3.49 18.01
CA LEU A 264 9.54 -3.85 16.86
C LEU A 264 10.01 -5.31 16.87
N SER A 265 10.14 -5.91 18.05
CA SER A 265 10.59 -7.29 18.19
C SER A 265 9.41 -8.23 18.42
N CYS A 266 9.64 -9.46 18.02
CA CYS A 266 9.12 -10.65 18.67
C CYS A 266 10.34 -11.47 19.13
#